data_AF-A0A6L7I1N4-F1
#
_entry.id   AF-A0A6L7I1N4-F1
#
_cell.length_a   1.000
_cell.length_b   1.000
_cell.length_c   1.000
_cell.angle_alpha   90.00
_cell.angle_beta   90.00
_cell.angle_gamma   90.00
#
_symmetry.space_group_name_H-M   'P 1'
#
loop_
_entity.id
_entity.type
_entity.pdbx_description
1 polymer ?
#
loop_
_entity_poly.entity_id
_entity_poly.type
_entity_poly.pdbx_seq_one_letter_code
_entity_poly.pdbx_strand_id
1 'polypeptide(L)'
;MYAHHSIDRRLLLVAALATTVLLGCERPVSFSSEVQPILNASCISCHSGAGEGMAKTHLALDSYQGVMRGTQLGPVVVPGSSASSTLYLAIDHKVDSKIQMPPHHSDKFAQGEGKPLSSEQIALIKRWIDEGAKQN
;
A
#
# COMPACT_ATOMS: atom_id res chain seq x y z
N MET A 1 -12.26 -22.99 77.32
CA MET A 1 -11.53 -21.87 76.69
C MET A 1 -10.98 -22.39 75.38
N TYR A 2 -11.61 -22.04 74.25
CA TYR A 2 -11.35 -22.61 72.93
C TYR A 2 -10.12 -21.97 72.26
N ALA A 3 -9.54 -22.74 71.35
CA ALA A 3 -8.18 -22.68 70.85
C ALA A 3 -7.89 -21.56 69.84
N HIS A 4 -6.60 -21.22 69.78
CA HIS A 4 -5.95 -20.48 68.70
C HIS A 4 -6.19 -21.15 67.34
N HIS A 5 -6.52 -20.37 66.31
CA HIS A 5 -6.38 -20.79 64.92
C HIS A 5 -5.52 -19.77 64.17
N SER A 6 -4.35 -20.25 63.76
CA SER A 6 -3.40 -19.62 62.84
C SER A 6 -4.04 -19.55 61.46
N ILE A 7 -4.01 -18.38 60.82
CA ILE A 7 -4.39 -18.25 59.40
C ILE A 7 -3.12 -18.37 58.58
N ASP A 8 -3.10 -19.44 57.78
CA ASP A 8 -1.99 -19.89 56.96
C ASP A 8 -1.53 -18.88 55.89
N ARG A 9 -0.20 -18.75 55.78
CA ARG A 9 0.52 -18.11 54.67
C ARG A 9 0.26 -18.90 53.38
N ARG A 10 -0.84 -18.61 52.68
CA ARG A 10 -1.02 -19.05 51.30
C ARG A 10 -0.15 -18.20 50.38
N LEU A 11 1.02 -18.75 50.08
CA LEU A 11 1.91 -18.39 48.99
C LEU A 11 1.09 -18.23 47.69
N LEU A 12 0.84 -17.01 47.26
CA LEU A 12 0.32 -16.73 45.91
C LEU A 12 1.52 -16.76 44.95
N LEU A 13 1.75 -17.92 44.34
CA LEU A 13 2.61 -18.06 43.18
C LEU A 13 1.98 -17.30 42.00
N VAL A 14 2.43 -16.05 41.78
CA VAL A 14 2.14 -15.32 40.55
C VAL A 14 3.06 -15.88 39.47
N ALA A 15 2.55 -16.81 38.66
CA ALA A 15 3.23 -17.25 37.45
C ALA A 15 3.22 -16.12 36.43
N ALA A 16 4.35 -15.43 36.25
CA ALA A 16 4.53 -14.44 35.21
C ALA A 16 4.65 -15.14 33.86
N LEU A 17 3.57 -15.17 33.07
CA LEU A 17 3.65 -15.52 31.65
C LEU A 17 4.42 -14.39 30.93
N ALA A 18 5.67 -14.67 30.58
CA ALA A 18 6.42 -13.85 29.64
C ALA A 18 5.87 -14.10 28.23
N THR A 19 4.89 -13.30 27.80
CA THR A 19 4.46 -13.23 26.41
C THR A 19 5.57 -12.57 25.59
N THR A 20 6.36 -13.37 24.90
CA THR A 20 7.27 -12.89 23.86
C THR A 20 6.47 -12.29 22.72
N VAL A 21 6.45 -10.95 22.65
CA VAL A 21 5.91 -10.22 21.50
C VAL A 21 6.89 -10.43 20.34
N LEU A 22 6.53 -11.33 19.41
CA LEU A 22 7.19 -11.44 18.12
C LEU A 22 6.82 -10.20 17.28
N LEU A 23 7.60 -9.13 17.43
CA LEU A 23 7.63 -8.05 16.44
C LEU A 23 8.28 -8.62 15.17
N GLY A 24 7.45 -9.21 14.30
CA GLY A 24 7.87 -9.61 12.96
C GLY A 24 8.33 -8.37 12.21
N CYS A 25 9.63 -8.26 11.95
CA CYS A 25 10.15 -7.30 10.99
C CYS A 25 9.84 -7.86 9.60
N GLU A 26 8.65 -7.59 9.08
CA GLU A 26 8.38 -7.84 7.66
C GLU A 26 9.41 -7.07 6.84
N ARG A 27 9.98 -7.71 5.83
CA ARG A 27 10.94 -7.06 4.92
C ARG A 27 10.26 -5.86 4.24
N PRO A 28 10.97 -4.74 4.04
CA PRO A 28 10.42 -3.63 3.29
C PRO A 28 9.97 -4.04 1.90
N VAL A 29 8.90 -3.42 1.41
CA VAL A 29 8.41 -3.63 0.04
C VAL A 29 9.47 -3.14 -0.94
N SER A 30 9.80 -3.98 -1.92
CA SER A 30 10.71 -3.64 -3.01
C SER A 30 9.95 -3.00 -4.16
N PHE A 31 10.36 -1.79 -4.56
CA PHE A 31 9.78 -1.17 -5.74
C PHE A 31 10.03 -2.01 -6.98
N SER A 32 11.27 -2.46 -7.19
CA SER A 32 11.67 -3.15 -8.42
C SER A 32 11.02 -4.52 -8.57
N SER A 33 10.87 -5.27 -7.47
CA SER A 33 10.38 -6.65 -7.50
C SER A 33 8.90 -6.82 -7.15
N GLU A 34 8.28 -5.87 -6.45
CA GLU A 34 6.88 -6.00 -5.99
C GLU A 34 5.96 -4.91 -6.56
N VAL A 35 6.40 -3.65 -6.66
CA VAL A 35 5.54 -2.53 -7.11
C VAL A 35 5.56 -2.33 -8.62
N GLN A 36 6.74 -2.20 -9.23
CA GLN A 36 6.88 -1.97 -10.67
C GLN A 36 6.20 -3.06 -11.52
N PRO A 37 6.23 -4.37 -11.16
CA PRO A 37 5.49 -5.39 -11.90
C PRO A 37 3.97 -5.16 -11.90
N ILE A 38 3.40 -4.62 -10.81
CA ILE A 38 1.98 -4.26 -10.74
C ILE A 38 1.70 -3.09 -11.69
N LEU A 39 2.54 -2.04 -11.64
CA LEU A 39 2.39 -0.89 -12.53
C LEU A 39 2.52 -1.28 -14.01
N ASN A 40 3.45 -2.18 -14.34
CA ASN A 40 3.64 -2.70 -15.68
C ASN A 40 2.42 -3.49 -16.18
N ALA A 41 1.77 -4.25 -15.30
CA ALA A 41 0.62 -5.06 -15.67
C ALA A 41 -0.68 -4.25 -15.80
N SER A 42 -0.83 -3.19 -14.99
CA SER A 42 -2.12 -2.50 -14.82
C SER A 42 -2.14 -1.06 -15.31
N CYS A 43 -1.00 -0.41 -15.54
CA CYS A 43 -0.95 1.05 -15.70
C CYS A 43 -0.28 1.54 -16.99
N ILE A 44 0.79 0.90 -17.46
CA ILE A 44 1.64 1.47 -18.53
C ILE A 44 0.94 1.55 -19.90
N SER A 45 -0.12 0.77 -20.14
CA SER A 45 -0.93 0.85 -21.36
C SER A 45 -1.46 2.26 -21.62
N CYS A 46 -1.81 2.98 -20.55
CA CYS A 46 -2.30 4.35 -20.60
C CYS A 46 -1.28 5.37 -20.07
N HIS A 47 -0.46 5.01 -19.09
CA HIS A 47 0.48 5.91 -18.40
C HIS A 47 1.94 5.72 -18.83
N SER A 48 2.17 5.45 -20.11
CA SER A 48 3.48 5.50 -20.73
C SER A 48 3.36 5.93 -22.20
N GLY A 49 4.46 6.38 -22.80
CA GLY A 49 4.53 6.72 -24.23
C GLY A 49 3.39 7.64 -24.71
N ALA A 50 2.62 7.16 -25.69
CA ALA A 50 1.48 7.87 -26.27
C ALA A 50 0.13 7.48 -25.65
N GLY A 51 0.12 6.79 -24.50
CA GLY A 51 -1.09 6.37 -23.82
C GLY A 51 -1.96 7.54 -23.36
N GLU A 52 -3.27 7.33 -23.30
CA GLU A 52 -4.25 8.38 -23.00
C GLU A 52 -3.99 9.06 -21.64
N GLY A 53 -3.62 8.28 -20.62
CA GLY A 53 -3.29 8.80 -19.29
C GLY A 53 -2.04 9.67 -19.27
N MET A 54 -1.02 9.27 -20.05
CA MET A 54 0.20 10.04 -20.27
C MET A 54 -0.11 11.35 -21.01
N ALA A 55 -0.90 11.32 -22.08
CA ALA A 55 -1.28 12.53 -22.82
C ALA A 55 -2.09 13.52 -21.98
N LYS A 56 -2.95 13.03 -21.08
CA LYS A 56 -3.80 13.89 -20.24
C LYS A 56 -3.09 14.50 -19.04
N THR A 57 -2.22 13.73 -18.38
CA THR A 57 -1.68 14.12 -17.07
C THR A 57 -0.15 14.23 -17.03
N HIS A 58 0.52 13.74 -18.07
CA HIS A 58 1.98 13.57 -18.13
C HIS A 58 2.55 12.66 -17.03
N LEU A 59 1.69 11.82 -16.42
CA LEU A 59 2.11 10.83 -15.43
C LEU A 59 2.67 9.59 -16.13
N ALA A 60 3.97 9.36 -15.96
CA ALA A 60 4.66 8.15 -16.39
C ALA A 60 4.76 7.15 -15.23
N LEU A 61 4.28 5.92 -15.43
CA LEU A 61 4.29 4.84 -14.42
C LEU A 61 5.22 3.67 -14.79
N ASP A 62 6.00 3.81 -15.86
CA ASP A 62 6.94 2.81 -16.40
C ASP A 62 8.31 2.79 -15.70
N SER A 63 8.54 3.71 -14.76
CA SER A 63 9.80 3.85 -14.05
C SER A 63 9.62 4.52 -12.69
N TYR A 64 10.48 4.20 -11.74
CA TYR A 64 10.52 4.86 -10.42
C TYR A 64 10.56 6.39 -10.54
N GLN A 65 11.45 6.90 -11.40
CA GLN A 65 11.62 8.34 -11.61
C GLN A 65 10.35 8.98 -12.19
N GLY A 66 9.63 8.31 -13.09
CA GLY A 66 8.34 8.77 -13.59
C GLY A 66 7.29 8.85 -12.48
N VAL A 67 7.14 7.77 -11.70
CA VAL A 67 6.19 7.68 -10.59
C VAL A 67 6.43 8.80 -9.57
N MET A 68 7.68 9.01 -9.17
CA MET A 68 8.04 10.00 -8.15
C MET A 68 8.03 11.43 -8.66
N ARG A 69 8.25 11.66 -9.97
CA ARG A 69 8.05 12.98 -10.59
C ARG A 69 6.59 13.39 -10.54
N GLY A 70 5.68 12.44 -10.74
CA GLY A 70 4.24 12.68 -10.77
C GLY A 70 3.75 13.28 -12.08
N THR A 71 2.71 14.11 -11.98
CA THR A 71 2.06 14.77 -13.12
C THR A 71 2.70 16.13 -13.40
N GLN A 72 2.27 16.79 -14.47
CA GLN A 72 2.58 18.21 -14.70
C GLN A 72 2.08 19.15 -13.58
N LEU A 73 1.12 18.72 -12.75
CA LEU A 73 0.56 19.50 -11.65
C LEU A 73 1.26 19.23 -10.31
N GLY A 74 2.17 18.26 -10.26
CA GLY A 74 2.90 17.90 -9.04
C GLY A 74 2.89 16.41 -8.72
N PRO A 75 3.43 16.04 -7.54
CA PRO A 75 3.63 14.66 -7.14
C PRO A 75 2.32 13.91 -6.93
N VAL A 76 2.30 12.63 -7.28
CA VAL A 76 1.18 11.71 -6.99
C VAL A 76 1.50 10.74 -5.86
N VAL A 77 2.78 10.68 -5.46
CA VAL A 77 3.27 9.92 -4.32
C VAL A 77 3.88 10.89 -3.32
N VAL A 78 3.42 10.81 -2.08
CA VAL A 78 3.98 11.48 -0.91
C VAL A 78 4.61 10.40 -0.03
N PRO A 79 5.96 10.27 -0.02
CA PRO A 79 6.66 9.29 0.79
C PRO A 79 6.22 9.35 2.26
N GLY A 80 5.84 8.19 2.82
CA GLY A 80 5.38 8.06 4.20
C GLY A 80 3.90 8.38 4.42
N SER A 81 3.13 8.70 3.37
CA SER A 81 1.69 8.98 3.52
C SER A 81 0.89 8.56 2.30
N SER A 82 0.37 7.33 2.30
CA SER A 82 -0.60 6.88 1.30
C SER A 82 -1.85 7.75 1.31
N ALA A 83 -2.29 8.19 2.50
CA ALA A 83 -3.45 9.06 2.68
C ALA A 83 -3.31 10.43 1.98
N SER A 84 -2.08 10.90 1.76
CA SER A 84 -1.79 12.15 1.03
C SER A 84 -1.36 11.90 -0.42
N SER A 85 -1.34 10.66 -0.87
CA SER A 85 -0.83 10.27 -2.19
C SER A 85 -1.98 10.01 -3.16
N THR A 86 -2.15 10.88 -4.15
CA THR A 86 -3.20 10.73 -5.17
C THR A 86 -3.13 9.39 -5.89
N LEU A 87 -1.94 8.82 -6.10
CA LEU A 87 -1.79 7.48 -6.69
C LEU A 87 -2.57 6.43 -5.89
N TYR A 88 -2.40 6.40 -4.57
CA TYR A 88 -3.11 5.46 -3.70
C TYR A 88 -4.61 5.76 -3.67
N LEU A 89 -4.98 7.04 -3.50
CA LEU A 89 -6.39 7.42 -3.43
C LEU A 89 -7.15 7.09 -4.71
N ALA A 90 -6.50 7.21 -5.87
CA ALA A 90 -7.08 6.85 -7.16
C ALA A 90 -7.30 5.33 -7.30
N ILE A 91 -6.34 4.50 -6.87
CA ILE A 91 -6.45 3.03 -6.99
C ILE A 91 -7.30 2.37 -5.91
N ASP A 92 -7.45 3.02 -4.76
CA ASP A 92 -8.33 2.59 -3.67
C ASP A 92 -9.73 3.22 -3.78
N HIS A 93 -10.00 3.91 -4.90
CA HIS A 93 -11.27 4.56 -5.23
C HIS A 93 -11.78 5.54 -4.17
N LYS A 94 -10.87 6.24 -3.47
CA LYS A 94 -11.15 7.27 -2.45
C LYS A 94 -11.24 8.68 -3.04
N VAL A 95 -11.47 8.78 -4.34
CA VAL A 95 -11.60 10.01 -5.13
C VAL A 95 -12.89 9.97 -5.96
N ASP A 96 -13.24 11.10 -6.59
CA ASP A 96 -14.36 11.18 -7.54
C ASP A 96 -14.23 10.10 -8.64
N SER A 97 -15.35 9.48 -9.01
CA SER A 97 -15.38 8.35 -9.96
C SER A 97 -14.76 8.65 -11.32
N LYS A 98 -14.68 9.92 -11.72
CA LYS A 98 -14.07 10.34 -12.99
C LYS A 98 -12.54 10.25 -13.00
N ILE A 99 -11.92 10.16 -11.82
CA ILE A 99 -10.45 10.11 -11.66
C ILE A 99 -9.97 8.86 -10.92
N GLN A 100 -10.87 7.91 -10.67
CA GLN A 100 -10.53 6.58 -10.18
C GLN A 100 -9.71 5.81 -11.21
N MET A 101 -8.78 4.97 -10.73
CA MET A 101 -7.88 4.20 -11.56
C MET A 101 -7.78 2.75 -11.11
N PRO A 102 -7.62 1.78 -12.01
CA PRO A 102 -7.86 1.92 -13.44
C PRO A 102 -9.35 2.24 -13.67
N PRO A 103 -9.71 2.88 -14.79
CA PRO A 103 -11.08 3.30 -15.02
C PRO A 103 -12.03 2.09 -14.98
N HIS A 104 -13.18 2.23 -14.31
CA HIS A 104 -14.17 1.16 -14.10
C HIS A 104 -14.87 0.64 -15.37
N HIS A 105 -14.43 1.04 -16.56
CA HIS A 105 -15.06 0.64 -17.81
C HIS A 105 -14.59 -0.76 -18.21
N SER A 106 -15.46 -1.76 -18.05
CA SER A 106 -15.23 -3.16 -18.46
C SER A 106 -14.67 -3.28 -19.87
N ASP A 107 -15.09 -2.37 -20.75
CA ASP A 107 -14.71 -2.37 -22.16
C ASP A 107 -13.21 -2.09 -22.33
N LYS A 108 -12.62 -1.25 -21.48
CA LYS A 108 -11.18 -0.95 -21.51
C LYS A 108 -10.34 -2.18 -21.11
N PHE A 109 -10.77 -2.92 -20.09
CA PHE A 109 -10.12 -4.18 -19.73
C PHE A 109 -10.31 -5.26 -20.80
N ALA A 110 -11.49 -5.35 -21.42
CA ALA A 110 -11.76 -6.26 -22.52
C ALA A 110 -10.93 -5.93 -23.78
N GLN A 111 -10.61 -4.65 -23.99
CA GLN A 111 -9.71 -4.17 -25.05
C GLN A 111 -8.22 -4.37 -24.71
N GLY A 112 -7.90 -4.89 -23.52
CA GLY A 112 -6.52 -5.15 -23.10
C GLY A 112 -5.78 -3.92 -22.59
N GLU A 113 -6.47 -2.81 -22.29
CA GLU A 113 -5.86 -1.56 -21.81
C GLU A 113 -5.45 -1.59 -20.31
N GLY A 114 -5.12 -2.77 -19.76
CA GLY A 114 -4.68 -2.97 -18.39
C GLY A 114 -5.41 -4.12 -17.70
N LYS A 115 -5.16 -4.30 -16.40
CA LYS A 115 -5.84 -5.29 -15.55
C LYS A 115 -6.35 -4.63 -14.26
N PRO A 116 -7.53 -5.02 -13.75
CA PRO A 116 -7.97 -4.61 -12.42
C PRO A 116 -6.92 -4.98 -11.38
N LEU A 117 -6.70 -4.11 -10.39
CA LEU A 117 -5.85 -4.46 -9.25
C LEU A 117 -6.62 -5.34 -8.26
N SER A 118 -5.93 -6.31 -7.66
CA SER A 118 -6.42 -7.03 -6.49
C SER A 118 -6.24 -6.20 -5.21
N SER A 119 -6.96 -6.57 -4.15
CA SER A 119 -6.80 -5.97 -2.81
C SER A 119 -5.36 -6.05 -2.31
N GLU A 120 -4.66 -7.14 -2.60
CA GLU A 120 -3.27 -7.37 -2.18
C GLU A 120 -2.31 -6.46 -2.95
N GLN A 121 -2.57 -6.23 -4.23
CA GLN A 121 -1.77 -5.31 -5.05
C GLN A 121 -1.94 -3.85 -4.58
N ILE A 122 -3.17 -3.44 -4.28
CA ILE A 122 -3.46 -2.13 -3.69
C ILE A 122 -2.75 -1.99 -2.33
N ALA A 123 -2.82 -3.02 -1.48
CA ALA A 123 -2.16 -3.04 -0.18
C ALA A 123 -0.62 -2.97 -0.29
N LEU A 124 -0.02 -3.64 -1.28
CA LEU A 124 1.42 -3.57 -1.55
C LEU A 124 1.86 -2.16 -1.94
N ILE A 125 1.13 -1.50 -2.86
CA ILE A 125 1.41 -0.12 -3.25
C ILE A 125 1.25 0.82 -2.05
N LYS A 126 0.18 0.65 -1.27
CA LYS A 126 -0.06 1.42 -0.05
C LYS A 126 1.13 1.31 0.91
N ARG A 127 1.54 0.08 1.22
CA ARG A 127 2.63 -0.20 2.16
C ARG A 127 3.97 0.36 1.66
N TRP A 128 4.28 0.19 0.37
CA TRP A 128 5.47 0.79 -0.22
C TRP A 128 5.50 2.33 -0.05
N ILE A 129 4.37 3.01 -0.27
CA ILE A 129 4.28 4.46 -0.05
C ILE A 129 4.52 4.79 1.42
N ASP A 130 3.84 4.10 2.34
CA ASP A 130 3.93 4.34 3.79
C ASP A 130 5.34 4.03 4.35
N GLU A 131 6.09 3.11 3.74
CA GLU A 131 7.49 2.81 4.07
C GLU A 131 8.50 3.82 3.50
N GLY A 132 8.01 4.89 2.85
CA GLY A 132 8.82 5.98 2.32
C GLY A 132 9.12 5.88 0.82
N ALA A 133 8.38 5.07 0.08
CA ALA A 133 8.41 4.99 -1.38
C ALA A 133 9.83 4.83 -1.96
N LYS A 134 10.63 3.91 -1.41
CA LYS A 134 12.05 3.75 -1.76
C LYS A 134 12.23 3.07 -3.13
N GLN A 135 13.35 3.37 -3.79
CA GLN A 135 13.83 2.65 -4.98
C GLN A 135 14.77 1.50 -4.56
N ASN A 136 14.21 0.32 -4.28
CA ASN A 136 14.92 -0.84 -3.74
C ASN A 136 14.60 -2.16 -4.45
#